data_AF-A0A3P7LVS2-F1
#
_entry.id   AF-A0A3P7LVS2-F1
#
_cell.length_a   1.000
_cell.length_b   1.000
_cell.length_c   1.000
_cell.angle_alpha   90.00
_cell.angle_beta   90.00
_cell.angle_gamma   90.00
#
_symmetry.space_group_name_H-M   'P 1'
#
loop_
_entity.id
_entity.type
_entity.pdbx_description
1 polymer ?
#
loop_
_entity_poly.entity_id
_entity_poly.type
_entity_poly.pdbx_seq_one_letter_code
_entity_poly.pdbx_strand_id
1 'polypeptide(L)'
;MGTSLTVLPFSGLVNCTKSGVPRLYINREYSEGSSSGFLSFVLTWLVAGFKRKPLKWGQPGNKTDVFVKSDADSAALQLAELLGWKDDLLKMQKTRNDELEEQFEKERAKSTG
;
A
#
# COMPACT_ATOMS: atom_id res chain seq x y z
N MET A 1 -0.49 0.47 0.04
CA MET A 1 -1.57 -0.44 0.46
C MET A 1 -1.05 -1.29 1.62
N GLY A 2 -1.88 -1.68 2.59
CA GLY A 2 -1.51 -2.66 3.61
C GLY A 2 -0.33 -2.26 4.52
N THR A 3 -0.21 -0.98 4.87
CA THR A 3 0.91 -0.45 5.67
C THR A 3 0.40 0.59 6.65
N SER A 4 0.94 0.61 7.88
CA SER A 4 0.59 1.59 8.91
C SER A 4 1.34 2.92 8.78
N LEU A 5 2.28 3.04 7.82
CA LEU A 5 3.11 4.24 7.62
C LEU A 5 3.87 4.71 8.89
N THR A 6 4.28 3.79 9.75
CA THR A 6 4.99 4.14 11.00
C THR A 6 6.51 4.13 10.87
N VAL A 7 7.06 3.37 9.93
CA VAL A 7 8.52 3.14 9.82
C VAL A 7 9.15 4.13 8.84
N LEU A 8 10.09 4.95 9.33
CA LEU A 8 10.95 5.78 8.49
C LEU A 8 12.16 4.96 8.00
N PRO A 9 12.73 5.28 6.81
CA PRO A 9 12.34 6.36 5.91
C PRO A 9 11.11 6.08 5.03
N PHE A 10 10.62 4.83 5.02
CA PHE A 10 9.57 4.35 4.13
C PHE A 10 8.28 5.19 4.18
N SER A 11 7.77 5.50 5.37
CA SER A 11 6.57 6.33 5.53
C SER A 11 6.73 7.76 5.03
N GLY A 12 7.96 8.26 4.93
CA GLY A 12 8.27 9.57 4.38
C GLY A 12 7.93 9.69 2.89
N LEU A 13 7.92 8.58 2.14
CA LEU A 13 7.73 8.56 0.69
C LEU A 13 6.38 9.13 0.24
N VAL A 14 5.33 9.01 1.06
CA VAL A 14 4.00 9.56 0.72
C VAL A 14 4.03 11.09 0.57
N ASN A 15 4.99 11.75 1.25
CA ASN A 15 5.19 13.20 1.19
C ASN A 15 5.90 13.65 -0.09
N CYS A 16 6.57 12.75 -0.82
CA CYS A 16 7.35 13.08 -2.01
C CYS A 16 6.49 13.20 -3.29
N THR A 17 5.17 13.10 -3.17
CA THR A 17 4.24 13.24 -4.31
C THR A 17 4.07 14.70 -4.73
N LYS A 18 3.98 14.94 -6.05
CA LYS A 18 3.74 16.29 -6.59
C LYS A 18 2.37 16.84 -6.16
N SER A 19 2.19 18.15 -6.23
CA SER A 19 0.87 18.77 -6.02
C SER A 19 -0.13 18.27 -7.08
N GLY A 20 -1.39 18.09 -6.70
CA GLY A 20 -2.45 17.62 -7.59
C GLY A 20 -2.47 16.10 -7.89
N VAL A 21 -1.42 15.35 -7.58
CA VAL A 21 -1.39 13.89 -7.80
C VAL A 21 -2.35 13.19 -6.82
N PRO A 22 -3.35 12.44 -7.31
CA PRO A 22 -4.23 11.63 -6.46
C PRO A 22 -3.46 10.53 -5.73
N ARG A 23 -3.82 10.28 -4.47
CA ARG A 23 -3.25 9.21 -3.65
C ARG A 23 -4.37 8.36 -3.07
N LEU A 24 -4.36 7.08 -3.41
CA LEU A 24 -5.30 6.09 -2.87
C LEU A 24 -4.62 5.29 -1.76
N TYR A 25 -5.11 5.42 -0.54
CA TYR A 25 -4.65 4.67 0.61
C TYR A 25 -5.64 3.56 0.95
N ILE A 26 -5.26 2.33 0.64
CA ILE A 26 -6.03 1.12 0.97
C ILE A 26 -5.40 0.48 2.21
N ASN A 27 -6.15 0.47 3.31
CA ASN A 27 -5.73 -0.18 4.54
C ASN A 27 -6.92 -0.46 5.46
N ARG A 28 -6.77 -1.39 6.41
CA ARG A 28 -7.81 -1.69 7.41
C ARG A 28 -8.07 -0.53 8.36
N GLU A 29 -7.05 0.28 8.60
CA GLU A 29 -7.08 1.43 9.50
C GLU A 29 -6.40 2.63 8.87
N TYR A 30 -6.93 3.82 9.16
CA TYR A 30 -6.27 5.06 8.75
C TYR A 30 -5.12 5.37 9.70
N SER A 31 -3.99 5.80 9.16
CA SER A 31 -2.79 6.13 9.94
C SER A 31 -2.23 7.42 9.39
N GLU A 32 -2.04 8.41 10.26
CA GLU A 32 -1.46 9.71 9.89
C GLU A 32 0.08 9.66 9.78
N GLY A 33 0.67 8.49 10.05
CA GLY A 33 2.10 8.27 10.13
C GLY A 33 2.70 8.64 11.49
N SER A 34 3.90 8.13 11.79
CA SER A 34 4.58 8.41 13.06
C SER A 34 5.21 9.80 13.07
N SER A 35 4.54 10.78 13.67
CA SER A 35 4.94 12.19 13.67
C SER A 35 5.48 12.70 15.01
N SER A 36 5.65 11.85 16.02
CA SER A 36 6.12 12.28 17.34
C SER A 36 7.63 12.05 17.54
N GLY A 37 8.39 13.14 17.72
CA GLY A 37 9.76 13.11 18.24
C GLY A 37 10.83 13.74 17.32
N PHE A 38 11.92 14.22 17.94
CA PHE A 38 13.05 14.86 17.26
C PHE A 38 13.70 13.97 16.18
N LEU A 39 13.85 12.67 16.45
CA LEU A 39 14.39 11.70 15.47
C LEU A 39 13.49 11.56 14.24
N SER A 40 12.17 11.47 14.42
CA SER A 40 11.21 11.42 13.31
C SER A 40 11.26 12.70 12.46
N PHE A 41 11.43 13.86 13.12
CA PHE A 41 11.63 15.13 12.43
C PHE A 41 12.86 15.11 11.51
N VAL A 42 14.02 14.71 12.03
CA VAL A 42 15.30 14.66 11.29
C VAL A 42 15.24 13.66 10.13
N LEU A 43 14.79 12.41 10.38
CA LEU A 43 14.73 11.40 9.33
C LEU A 43 13.76 11.78 8.20
N THR A 44 12.61 12.34 8.53
CA THR A 44 11.69 12.78 7.48
C THR A 44 12.23 13.98 6.71
N TRP A 45 13.00 14.88 7.35
CA TRP A 45 13.68 15.97 6.63
C TRP A 45 14.73 15.43 5.66
N LEU A 46 15.48 14.38 6.04
CA LEU A 46 16.41 13.71 5.11
C LEU A 46 15.69 13.11 3.88
N VAL A 47 14.47 12.60 4.06
CA VAL A 47 13.72 11.89 3.00
C VAL A 47 12.89 12.83 2.12
N ALA A 48 12.21 13.81 2.72
CA ALA A 48 11.23 14.68 2.05
C ALA A 48 11.65 16.15 2.01
N GLY A 49 12.82 16.51 2.56
CA GLY A 49 13.26 17.88 2.72
C GLY A 49 12.28 18.72 3.53
N PHE A 50 12.17 20.00 3.17
CA PHE A 50 11.20 20.94 3.75
C PHE A 50 9.78 20.78 3.16
N LYS A 51 9.59 19.96 2.12
CA LYS A 51 8.29 19.80 1.43
C LYS A 51 7.54 18.60 2.01
N ARG A 52 7.01 18.75 3.23
CA ARG A 52 6.10 17.77 3.83
C ARG A 52 4.68 17.94 3.27
N LYS A 53 4.12 16.87 2.71
CA LYS A 53 2.74 16.82 2.22
C LYS A 53 2.05 15.57 2.80
N PRO A 54 1.61 15.61 4.07
CA PRO A 54 0.93 14.47 4.69
C PRO A 54 -0.36 14.12 3.94
N LEU A 55 -0.89 12.94 4.18
CA LEU A 55 -2.23 12.55 3.71
C LEU A 55 -3.28 13.43 4.39
N LYS A 56 -4.22 13.96 3.61
CA LYS A 56 -5.25 14.90 4.07
C LYS A 56 -6.66 14.29 4.00
N TRP A 57 -6.78 12.97 4.02
CA TRP A 57 -8.11 12.35 3.99
C TRP A 57 -8.95 12.83 5.18
N GLY A 58 -10.22 13.17 4.92
CA GLY A 58 -11.14 13.72 5.91
C GLY A 58 -10.90 15.19 6.32
N GLN A 59 -9.84 15.85 5.83
CA GLN A 59 -9.55 17.25 6.18
C GLN A 59 -10.21 18.24 5.20
N PRO A 60 -10.64 19.44 5.68
CA PRO A 60 -11.12 20.50 4.81
C PRO A 60 -10.09 20.86 3.73
N GLY A 61 -10.57 21.03 2.49
CA GLY A 61 -9.70 21.37 1.35
C GLY A 61 -8.90 20.21 0.76
N ASN A 62 -9.15 18.96 1.18
CA ASN A 62 -8.63 17.79 0.50
C ASN A 62 -9.19 17.68 -0.93
N LYS A 63 -8.31 17.47 -1.91
CA LYS A 63 -8.66 17.32 -3.33
C LYS A 63 -8.14 16.03 -3.96
N THR A 64 -7.24 15.31 -3.28
CA THR A 64 -6.41 14.28 -3.91
C THR A 64 -6.31 12.99 -3.12
N ASP A 65 -6.60 13.00 -1.82
CA ASP A 65 -6.32 11.86 -0.96
C ASP A 65 -7.61 11.10 -0.63
N VAL A 66 -7.65 9.81 -0.98
CA VAL A 66 -8.78 8.93 -0.72
C VAL A 66 -8.30 7.78 0.16
N PHE A 67 -9.04 7.50 1.22
CA PHE A 67 -8.83 6.34 2.08
C PHE A 67 -9.95 5.34 1.85
N VAL A 68 -9.58 4.09 1.58
CA VAL A 68 -10.49 2.95 1.47
C VAL A 68 -10.21 2.02 2.63
N LYS A 69 -11.18 1.97 3.56
CA LYS A 69 -11.13 1.09 4.73
C LYS A 69 -11.52 -0.33 4.33
N SER A 70 -10.53 -1.16 4.01
CA SER A 70 -10.71 -2.54 3.56
C SER A 70 -9.44 -3.35 3.76
N ASP A 71 -9.53 -4.68 3.71
CA ASP A 71 -8.36 -5.49 3.37
C ASP A 71 -7.88 -5.19 1.95
N ALA A 72 -6.58 -5.41 1.71
CA ALA A 72 -5.93 -5.03 0.46
C ALA A 72 -6.47 -5.82 -0.73
N ASP A 73 -6.72 -7.13 -0.55
CA ASP A 73 -7.15 -8.02 -1.63
C ASP A 73 -8.56 -7.65 -2.12
N SER A 74 -9.51 -7.48 -1.19
CA SER A 74 -10.89 -7.11 -1.54
C SER A 74 -10.95 -5.76 -2.25
N ALA A 75 -10.18 -4.77 -1.79
CA ALA A 75 -10.15 -3.46 -2.42
C ALA A 75 -9.41 -3.46 -3.76
N ALA A 76 -8.35 -4.27 -3.93
CA ALA A 76 -7.70 -4.47 -5.22
C ALA A 76 -8.65 -5.13 -6.21
N LEU A 77 -9.45 -6.12 -5.77
CA LEU A 77 -10.44 -6.78 -6.62
C LEU A 77 -11.59 -5.84 -7.02
N GLN A 78 -12.10 -5.02 -6.09
CA GLN A 78 -13.09 -3.99 -6.39
C GLN A 78 -12.55 -2.95 -7.37
N LEU A 79 -11.30 -2.52 -7.20
CA LEU A 79 -10.66 -1.59 -8.14
C LEU A 79 -10.50 -2.24 -9.53
N ALA A 80 -10.10 -3.51 -9.59
CA ALA A 80 -10.01 -4.25 -10.83
C ALA A 80 -11.38 -4.40 -11.52
N GLU A 81 -12.45 -4.61 -10.75
CA GLU A 81 -13.83 -4.65 -11.28
C GLU A 81 -14.24 -3.32 -11.91
N LEU A 82 -13.98 -2.20 -11.23
CA LEU A 82 -14.26 -0.86 -11.76
C LEU A 82 -13.46 -0.54 -13.03
N LEU A 83 -12.28 -1.13 -13.18
CA LEU A 83 -11.41 -0.96 -14.35
C LEU A 83 -11.69 -1.98 -15.47
N GLY A 84 -12.55 -2.97 -15.23
CA GLY A 84 -12.81 -4.07 -16.18
C GLY A 84 -11.69 -5.12 -16.25
N TRP A 85 -10.84 -5.21 -15.23
CA TRP A 85 -9.69 -6.13 -15.16
C TRP A 85 -9.91 -7.33 -14.23
N LYS A 86 -11.11 -7.46 -13.65
CA LYS A 86 -11.40 -8.47 -12.62
C LYS A 86 -11.10 -9.90 -13.09
N ASP A 87 -11.59 -10.28 -14.26
CA ASP A 87 -11.45 -11.65 -14.77
C ASP A 87 -9.99 -11.98 -15.10
N ASP A 88 -9.28 -11.02 -15.71
CA ASP A 88 -7.85 -11.16 -16.02
C ASP A 88 -7.01 -11.29 -14.73
N LEU A 89 -7.31 -10.48 -13.71
CA LEU A 89 -6.64 -10.54 -12.42
C LEU A 89 -6.85 -11.89 -11.72
N LEU A 90 -8.10 -12.38 -11.70
CA LEU A 90 -8.44 -13.67 -11.10
C LEU A 90 -7.81 -14.84 -11.87
N LYS A 91 -7.78 -14.77 -13.20
CA LYS A 91 -7.12 -15.77 -14.04
C LYS A 91 -5.62 -15.81 -13.74
N MET A 92 -4.95 -14.65 -13.70
CA MET A 92 -3.52 -14.55 -13.40
C MET A 92 -3.20 -15.09 -12.00
N GLN A 93 -4.00 -14.73 -11.00
CA GLN A 93 -3.84 -15.23 -9.63
C GLN A 93 -3.98 -16.75 -9.57
N LYS A 94 -5.03 -17.31 -10.20
CA LYS A 94 -5.28 -18.75 -10.21
C LYS A 94 -4.13 -19.51 -10.85
N THR A 95 -3.71 -19.12 -12.05
CA THR A 95 -2.58 -19.78 -12.74
C THR A 95 -1.32 -19.78 -11.87
N ARG A 96 -0.99 -18.66 -11.23
CA ARG A 96 0.20 -18.61 -10.37
C ARG A 96 0.08 -19.45 -9.10
N ASN A 97 -1.12 -19.51 -8.50
CA ASN A 97 -1.37 -20.35 -7.33
C ASN A 97 -1.24 -21.84 -7.68
N ASP A 98 -1.77 -22.26 -8.82
CA ASP A 98 -1.66 -23.64 -9.29
C ASP A 98 -0.18 -24.04 -9.51
N GLU A 99 0.62 -23.16 -10.13
CA GLU A 99 2.07 -23.37 -10.31
C GLU A 99 2.84 -23.41 -8.98
N LEU A 100 2.45 -22.60 -7.99
CA LEU A 100 3.07 -22.58 -6.68
C LEU A 100 2.79 -23.87 -5.90
N GLU A 101 1.56 -24.38 -5.95
CA GLU A 101 1.22 -25.64 -5.27
C GLU A 101 2.06 -26.79 -5.84
N GLU A 102 2.20 -26.90 -7.16
CA GLU A 102 3.05 -27.91 -7.79
C GLU A 102 4.53 -27.77 -7.36
N GLN A 103 5.04 -26.53 -7.23
CA GLN A 103 6.39 -26.27 -6.73
C GLN A 103 6.53 -26.70 -5.26
N PHE A 104 5.55 -26.40 -4.42
CA PHE A 104 5.56 -26.77 -3.01
C PHE A 104 5.45 -28.27 -2.80
N GLU A 105 4.65 -28.98 -3.60
CA GLU A 105 4.56 -30.45 -3.57
C GLU A 105 5.90 -31.11 -3.92
N LYS A 106 6.57 -30.61 -4.96
CA LYS A 106 7.91 -31.10 -5.35
C LYS A 106 8.94 -30.87 -4.26
N GLU A 107 8.93 -29.71 -3.61
CA GLU A 107 9.86 -29.42 -2.51
C GLU A 107 9.56 -30.28 -1.26
N ARG A 108 8.28 -30.48 -0.91
CA ARG A 108 7.88 -31.40 0.18
C ARG A 108 8.33 -32.84 -0.11
N ALA A 109 8.22 -33.30 -1.36
CA ALA A 109 8.68 -34.63 -1.74
C ALA A 109 10.20 -34.79 -1.61
N LYS A 110 10.98 -33.75 -1.96
CA LYS A 110 12.45 -33.75 -1.79
C LYS A 110 12.90 -33.70 -0.33
N SER A 111 12.17 -33.01 0.54
CA SER A 111 12.54 -32.91 1.97
C SER A 111 12.23 -34.18 2.78
N THR A 112 11.49 -35.13 2.21
CA THR A 112 11.03 -36.35 2.88
C THR A 112 11.81 -37.60 2.45
N GLY A 113 12.73 -37.48 1.49
CA GLY A 113 13.63 -38.55 1.02
C GLY A 113 15.08 -38.26 1.39
#